data_AF-A0A5B7YEK9-F1
#
_entry.id   AF-A0A5B7YEK9-F1
#
_cell.length_a   1.000
_cell.length_b   1.000
_cell.length_c   1.000
_cell.angle_alpha   90.00
_cell.angle_beta   90.00
_cell.angle_gamma   90.00
#
_symmetry.space_group_name_H-M   'P 1'
#
loop_
_entity.id
_entity.type
_entity.pdbx_description
1 polymer ?
#
loop_
_entity_poly.entity_id
_entity_poly.type
_entity_poly.pdbx_seq_one_letter_code
_entity_poly.pdbx_strand_id
1 'polypeptide(L)'
;MTFHGLFWSAIIRSLLSLRRDMQLTNQADAHAVTALPAIESDRFSSQQTEALLAQLIPAQTVLKTGQSLAGYFDFNKMGNLVVYMTSTRDIQSALDMLVPRSSSLLPGEVTMSTTEVPALVRLSWCTENAELQNEVCVYFLLVLFRHLAGRRFDFEEVSLPGSGGQVLHALSDAKRRDGEQVAVSFSRAWLSQPSFFHSPTIESLLAPALAIRPQSFEHQLLHVFAQAPFPARIRAEWVAEILGMSLPSLRKTLKLEAITFSDLLKSYTHGLSTQRLIQGEKTDEVAVSLGFSDRRSFERSFKAFSGINAGQIRQLGARLRFTRGNDNLLSIVDNLPPLPSTIQAIVTLKDDDVTLGNMVALIKKDPIFHAHVMSKAGKATFGGKVTTLEQAVGRNLGVGNIKNLAIMFAAQQQLSEQCRHPKVERLIDAMLFSDSVYSIVYQDTPANGEHENTRQQLLFGTLAVFLVFHEECVFADGVLRMWQESESFLAFTRQLCTELGICLYGASSLMLLRWGFGYETNQSLWELCKSIEKDDMQEVPARILNAHNIAFSMLASETDYVGLDSLADSHKVKICEALEHWR
;
A
#
# COMPACT_ATOMS: atom_id res chain seq x y z
N MET A 1 -8.11 -4.01 -1.53
CA MET A 1 -7.84 -4.77 -0.30
C MET A 1 -9.04 -5.66 -0.05
N THR A 2 -8.83 -6.96 0.09
CA THR A 2 -9.85 -7.92 0.45
C THR A 2 -10.04 -7.89 1.97
N PHE A 3 -11.24 -7.57 2.45
CA PHE A 3 -11.58 -7.49 3.89
C PHE A 3 -11.62 -8.87 4.58
N HIS A 4 -11.39 -9.91 3.80
CA HIS A 4 -11.66 -11.31 4.12
C HIS A 4 -10.69 -11.84 5.19
N GLY A 5 -9.39 -11.58 5.06
CA GLY A 5 -8.38 -12.04 6.02
C GLY A 5 -8.54 -11.45 7.42
N LEU A 6 -8.81 -10.14 7.53
CA LEU A 6 -9.04 -9.48 8.82
C LEU A 6 -10.31 -10.01 9.51
N PHE A 7 -11.38 -10.21 8.75
CA PHE A 7 -12.63 -10.77 9.25
C PHE A 7 -12.42 -12.16 9.87
N TRP A 8 -11.85 -13.10 9.12
CA TRP A 8 -11.63 -14.46 9.63
C TRP A 8 -10.61 -14.51 10.76
N SER A 9 -9.55 -13.70 10.69
CA SER A 9 -8.56 -13.61 11.76
C SER A 9 -9.21 -13.15 13.07
N ALA A 10 -10.09 -12.15 13.03
CA ALA A 10 -10.85 -11.70 14.19
C ALA A 10 -11.79 -12.79 14.74
N ILE A 11 -12.53 -13.50 13.88
CA ILE A 11 -13.39 -14.62 14.27
C ILE A 11 -12.58 -15.72 14.98
N ILE A 12 -11.42 -16.10 14.42
CA ILE A 12 -10.54 -17.11 15.03
C ILE A 12 -10.01 -16.64 16.38
N ARG A 13 -9.63 -15.36 16.52
CA ARG A 13 -9.22 -14.80 17.83
C ARG A 13 -10.34 -14.75 18.85
N SER A 14 -11.57 -14.47 18.43
CA SER A 14 -12.77 -14.55 19.28
C SER A 14 -12.98 -15.98 19.78
N LEU A 15 -12.85 -16.97 18.91
CA LEU A 15 -12.93 -18.39 19.27
C LEU A 15 -11.82 -18.80 20.24
N LEU A 16 -10.57 -18.38 19.99
CA LEU A 16 -9.45 -18.65 20.90
C LEU A 16 -9.66 -18.04 22.29
N SER A 17 -10.18 -16.81 22.35
CA SER A 17 -10.46 -16.13 23.61
C SER A 17 -11.59 -16.82 24.38
N LEU A 18 -12.68 -17.19 23.70
CA LEU A 18 -13.77 -17.96 24.29
C LEU A 18 -13.29 -19.32 24.81
N ARG A 19 -12.52 -20.05 24.01
CA ARG A 19 -12.01 -21.39 24.37
C ARG A 19 -11.08 -21.32 25.58
N ARG A 20 -10.22 -20.31 25.65
CA ARG A 20 -9.39 -20.03 26.83
C ARG A 20 -10.24 -19.86 28.09
N ASP A 21 -11.32 -19.08 28.02
CA ASP A 21 -12.20 -18.84 29.16
C ASP A 21 -13.02 -20.09 29.53
N MET A 22 -13.35 -20.93 28.54
CA MET A 22 -13.92 -22.26 28.73
C MET A 22 -12.92 -23.30 29.23
N GLN A 23 -11.65 -22.93 29.43
CA GLN A 23 -10.54 -23.83 29.81
C GLN A 23 -10.33 -24.99 28.83
N LEU A 24 -10.64 -24.76 27.56
CA LEU A 24 -10.33 -25.66 26.46
C LEU A 24 -8.96 -25.26 25.92
N THR A 25 -7.95 -26.10 26.10
CA THR A 25 -6.62 -25.89 25.53
C THR A 25 -6.15 -27.18 24.88
N ASN A 26 -6.03 -27.20 23.57
CA ASN A 26 -5.58 -28.36 22.80
C ASN A 26 -4.68 -27.97 21.61
N GLN A 27 -4.23 -28.96 20.84
CA GLN A 27 -3.38 -28.71 19.67
C GLN A 27 -4.03 -27.83 18.59
N ALA A 28 -5.37 -27.76 18.54
CA ALA A 28 -6.07 -26.89 17.59
C ALA A 28 -5.84 -25.40 17.88
N ASP A 29 -5.68 -25.03 19.15
CA ASP A 29 -5.45 -23.63 19.53
C ASP A 29 -4.06 -23.16 19.09
N ALA A 30 -3.05 -24.02 19.26
CA ALA A 30 -1.70 -23.76 18.77
C ALA A 30 -1.67 -23.66 17.23
N HIS A 31 -2.36 -24.58 16.55
CA HIS A 31 -2.49 -24.54 15.10
C HIS A 31 -3.18 -23.25 14.61
N ALA A 32 -4.27 -22.84 15.25
CA ALA A 32 -4.97 -21.60 14.94
C ALA A 32 -4.07 -20.37 15.10
N VAL A 33 -3.30 -20.28 16.19
CA VAL A 33 -2.35 -19.17 16.41
C VAL A 33 -1.29 -19.11 15.30
N THR A 34 -0.75 -20.27 14.88
CA THR A 34 0.22 -20.32 13.77
C THR A 34 -0.38 -19.99 12.41
N ALA A 35 -1.69 -20.21 12.23
CA ALA A 35 -2.40 -19.92 10.99
C ALA A 35 -2.78 -18.44 10.83
N LEU A 36 -2.87 -17.66 11.92
CA LEU A 36 -3.32 -16.25 11.90
C LEU A 36 -2.61 -15.38 10.84
N PRO A 37 -1.26 -15.39 10.70
CA PRO A 37 -0.59 -14.56 9.70
C PRO A 37 -0.97 -14.94 8.26
N ALA A 38 -1.21 -16.22 7.99
CA ALA A 38 -1.64 -16.70 6.68
C ALA A 38 -3.09 -16.32 6.38
N ILE A 39 -3.96 -16.38 7.40
CA ILE A 39 -5.36 -15.93 7.31
C ILE A 39 -5.41 -14.42 7.01
N GLU A 40 -4.65 -13.60 7.73
CA GLU A 40 -4.63 -12.14 7.55
C GLU A 40 -4.10 -11.71 6.18
N SER A 41 -3.20 -12.49 5.60
CA SER A 41 -2.64 -12.24 4.27
C SER A 41 -3.49 -12.82 3.12
N ASP A 42 -4.71 -13.32 3.39
CA ASP A 42 -5.57 -14.02 2.42
C ASP A 42 -4.87 -15.22 1.73
N ARG A 43 -3.92 -15.87 2.41
CA ARG A 43 -3.22 -17.08 1.95
C ARG A 43 -3.80 -18.36 2.55
N PHE A 44 -4.99 -18.30 3.12
CA PHE A 44 -5.69 -19.41 3.76
C PHE A 44 -6.97 -19.72 3.00
N SER A 45 -7.05 -20.90 2.40
CA SER A 45 -8.18 -21.28 1.54
C SER A 45 -9.47 -21.52 2.33
N SER A 46 -10.61 -21.42 1.65
CA SER A 46 -11.95 -21.75 2.20
C SER A 46 -11.98 -23.13 2.88
N GLN A 47 -11.42 -24.15 2.22
CA GLN A 47 -11.33 -25.50 2.77
C GLN A 47 -10.46 -25.58 4.05
N GLN A 48 -9.36 -24.82 4.11
CA GLN A 48 -8.53 -24.76 5.31
C GLN A 48 -9.25 -24.03 6.45
N THR A 49 -10.01 -22.97 6.15
CA THR A 49 -10.84 -22.25 7.12
C THR A 49 -11.90 -23.17 7.71
N GLU A 50 -12.64 -23.89 6.87
CA GLU A 50 -13.64 -24.88 7.31
C GLU A 50 -13.01 -25.94 8.22
N ALA A 51 -11.87 -26.51 7.83
CA ALA A 51 -11.16 -27.50 8.62
C ALA A 51 -10.69 -26.95 9.99
N LEU A 52 -10.22 -25.70 10.02
CA LEU A 52 -9.80 -25.05 11.25
C LEU A 52 -11.00 -24.74 12.17
N LEU A 53 -12.12 -24.27 11.61
CA LEU A 53 -13.35 -24.06 12.35
C LEU A 53 -13.87 -25.36 12.97
N ALA A 54 -13.84 -26.47 12.23
CA ALA A 54 -14.22 -27.78 12.75
C ALA A 54 -13.35 -28.24 13.94
N GLN A 55 -12.06 -27.87 13.95
CA GLN A 55 -11.17 -28.17 15.08
C GLN A 55 -11.45 -27.27 16.30
N LEU A 56 -11.78 -25.99 16.07
CA LEU A 56 -12.05 -25.01 17.12
C LEU A 56 -13.48 -25.12 17.69
N ILE A 57 -14.43 -25.63 16.91
CA ILE A 57 -15.85 -25.79 17.27
C ILE A 57 -16.25 -27.26 17.16
N PRO A 58 -15.71 -28.14 18.03
CA PRO A 58 -16.09 -29.55 17.98
C PRO A 58 -17.56 -29.75 18.39
N ALA A 59 -18.18 -30.81 17.87
CA ALA A 59 -19.61 -31.11 18.06
C ALA A 59 -20.04 -31.14 19.54
N GLN A 60 -19.15 -31.51 20.46
CA GLN A 60 -19.46 -31.55 21.90
C GLN A 60 -19.60 -30.16 22.53
N THR A 61 -18.98 -29.12 21.94
CA THR A 61 -18.97 -27.75 22.49
C THR A 61 -19.70 -26.74 21.61
N VAL A 62 -20.24 -27.16 20.48
CA VAL A 62 -20.88 -26.30 19.49
C VAL A 62 -22.01 -25.43 20.08
N LEU A 63 -22.88 -26.01 20.91
CA LEU A 63 -23.97 -25.27 21.55
C LEU A 63 -23.47 -24.21 22.52
N LYS A 64 -22.48 -24.56 23.37
CA LYS A 64 -21.86 -23.60 24.30
C LYS A 64 -21.10 -22.51 23.54
N THR A 65 -20.46 -22.87 22.44
CA THR A 65 -19.78 -21.93 21.56
C THR A 65 -20.78 -20.92 21.01
N GLY A 66 -21.89 -21.39 20.46
CA GLY A 66 -22.99 -20.56 19.98
C GLY A 66 -23.60 -19.65 21.05
N GLN A 67 -23.69 -20.08 22.32
CA GLN A 67 -24.25 -19.25 23.39
C GLN A 67 -23.36 -18.04 23.73
N SER A 68 -22.05 -18.17 23.60
CA SER A 68 -21.10 -17.20 24.16
C SER A 68 -20.31 -16.43 23.10
N LEU A 69 -20.13 -16.98 21.89
CA LEU A 69 -19.25 -16.41 20.85
C LEU A 69 -19.56 -14.94 20.53
N ALA A 70 -20.83 -14.54 20.59
CA ALA A 70 -21.24 -13.16 20.30
C ALA A 70 -20.61 -12.15 21.27
N GLY A 71 -20.37 -12.53 22.53
CA GLY A 71 -19.73 -11.69 23.54
C GLY A 71 -18.22 -11.49 23.31
N TYR A 72 -17.61 -12.27 22.42
CA TYR A 72 -16.19 -12.20 22.10
C TYR A 72 -15.91 -11.51 20.76
N PHE A 73 -16.95 -11.09 20.03
CA PHE A 73 -16.77 -10.33 18.80
C PHE A 73 -16.28 -8.92 19.11
N ASP A 74 -15.12 -8.59 18.54
CA ASP A 74 -14.58 -7.24 18.54
C ASP A 74 -14.68 -6.69 17.11
N PHE A 75 -15.79 -6.01 16.82
CA PHE A 75 -16.06 -5.46 15.49
C PHE A 75 -14.95 -4.52 14.99
N ASN A 76 -14.22 -3.85 15.90
CA ASN A 76 -13.11 -2.97 15.54
C ASN A 76 -11.93 -3.72 14.93
N LYS A 77 -11.81 -5.02 15.17
CA LYS A 77 -10.75 -5.88 14.63
C LYS A 77 -11.16 -6.64 13.37
N MET A 78 -12.44 -6.58 12.98
CA MET A 78 -12.99 -7.31 11.83
C MET A 78 -12.82 -6.57 10.50
N GLY A 79 -12.03 -5.50 10.47
CA GLY A 79 -11.72 -4.70 9.28
C GLY A 79 -12.72 -3.58 8.99
N ASN A 80 -12.31 -2.65 8.12
CA ASN A 80 -13.01 -1.39 7.87
C ASN A 80 -14.44 -1.57 7.38
N LEU A 81 -14.73 -2.61 6.59
CA LEU A 81 -16.09 -2.88 6.11
C LEU A 81 -17.04 -3.17 7.28
N VAL A 82 -16.60 -3.97 8.26
CA VAL A 82 -17.42 -4.30 9.44
C VAL A 82 -17.56 -3.09 10.36
N VAL A 83 -16.48 -2.35 10.61
CA VAL A 83 -16.53 -1.11 11.40
C VAL A 83 -17.52 -0.12 10.81
N TYR A 84 -17.46 0.08 9.48
CA TYR A 84 -18.43 0.92 8.78
C TYR A 84 -19.86 0.42 9.03
N MET A 85 -20.14 -0.86 8.77
CA MET A 85 -21.47 -1.45 8.95
C MET A 85 -21.99 -1.33 10.38
N THR A 86 -21.14 -1.40 11.41
CA THR A 86 -21.58 -1.21 12.80
C THR A 86 -21.96 0.24 13.13
N SER A 87 -21.43 1.18 12.36
CA SER A 87 -21.67 2.62 12.55
C SER A 87 -22.78 3.19 11.67
N THR A 88 -23.47 2.37 10.88
CA THR A 88 -24.53 2.86 9.98
C THR A 88 -25.80 3.22 10.72
N ARG A 89 -26.60 4.10 10.12
CA ARG A 89 -27.89 4.55 10.67
C ARG A 89 -28.93 3.44 10.87
N ASP A 90 -28.90 2.38 10.07
CA ASP A 90 -29.86 1.27 10.09
C ASP A 90 -29.30 0.04 9.34
N ILE A 91 -30.07 -1.06 9.32
CA ILE A 91 -29.71 -2.31 8.64
C ILE A 91 -29.68 -2.12 7.12
N GLN A 92 -30.58 -1.31 6.55
CA GLN A 92 -30.58 -1.02 5.12
C GLN A 92 -29.24 -0.43 4.68
N SER A 93 -28.74 0.58 5.38
CA SER A 93 -27.45 1.21 5.08
C SER A 93 -26.26 0.26 5.25
N ALA A 94 -26.31 -0.66 6.23
CA ALA A 94 -25.31 -1.72 6.33
C ALA A 94 -25.35 -2.67 5.12
N LEU A 95 -26.55 -3.07 4.69
CA LEU A 95 -26.75 -3.95 3.54
C LEU A 95 -26.37 -3.30 2.20
N ASP A 96 -26.66 -2.02 2.01
CA ASP A 96 -26.24 -1.23 0.84
C ASP A 96 -24.71 -1.24 0.69
N MET A 97 -23.98 -1.32 1.80
CA MET A 97 -22.53 -1.45 1.82
C MET A 97 -22.05 -2.90 1.65
N LEU A 98 -22.70 -3.86 2.31
CA LEU A 98 -22.32 -5.27 2.31
C LEU A 98 -22.58 -5.97 0.97
N VAL A 99 -23.80 -5.87 0.45
CA VAL A 99 -24.28 -6.68 -0.69
C VAL A 99 -23.32 -6.59 -1.88
N PRO A 100 -22.93 -5.40 -2.37
CA PRO A 100 -22.05 -5.30 -3.52
C PRO A 100 -20.56 -5.55 -3.19
N ARG A 101 -20.22 -5.88 -1.93
CA ARG A 101 -18.88 -6.29 -1.45
C ARG A 101 -18.90 -7.65 -0.78
N SER A 102 -19.97 -8.42 -0.97
CA SER A 102 -20.27 -9.63 -0.20
C SER A 102 -19.15 -10.66 -0.29
N SER A 103 -18.53 -10.82 -1.47
CA SER A 103 -17.38 -11.71 -1.68
C SER A 103 -16.12 -11.36 -0.87
N SER A 104 -16.06 -10.17 -0.27
CA SER A 104 -14.96 -9.77 0.62
C SER A 104 -15.13 -10.22 2.06
N LEU A 105 -16.29 -10.76 2.45
CA LEU A 105 -16.58 -11.17 3.83
C LEU A 105 -17.29 -12.51 3.89
N LEU A 106 -18.18 -12.77 2.94
CA LEU A 106 -19.00 -13.97 2.84
C LEU A 106 -18.43 -14.90 1.75
N PRO A 107 -18.68 -16.22 1.84
CA PRO A 107 -18.14 -17.21 0.90
C PRO A 107 -18.64 -17.09 -0.55
N GLY A 108 -19.58 -16.17 -0.81
CA GLY A 108 -20.17 -15.97 -2.13
C GLY A 108 -20.85 -14.62 -2.26
N GLU A 109 -21.30 -14.31 -3.48
CA GLU A 109 -22.05 -13.10 -3.77
C GLU A 109 -23.46 -13.18 -3.15
N VAL A 110 -23.79 -12.18 -2.34
CA VAL A 110 -25.11 -12.05 -1.73
C VAL A 110 -26.06 -11.36 -2.70
N THR A 111 -27.21 -11.98 -2.85
CA THR A 111 -28.39 -11.40 -3.49
C THR A 111 -29.37 -10.99 -2.41
N MET A 112 -29.93 -9.79 -2.54
CA MET A 112 -31.00 -9.31 -1.66
C MET A 112 -32.27 -9.17 -2.48
N SER A 113 -33.36 -9.73 -1.96
CA SER A 113 -34.70 -9.57 -2.52
C SER A 113 -35.68 -9.17 -1.43
N THR A 114 -36.75 -8.48 -1.82
CA THR A 114 -37.83 -8.09 -0.92
C THR A 114 -39.16 -8.62 -1.45
N THR A 115 -40.02 -9.06 -0.54
CA THR A 115 -41.40 -9.45 -0.84
C THR A 115 -42.35 -8.50 -0.14
N GLU A 116 -43.49 -8.19 -0.75
CA GLU A 116 -44.49 -7.28 -0.15
C GLU A 116 -45.49 -8.03 0.75
N VAL A 117 -45.81 -9.30 0.42
CA VAL A 117 -46.77 -10.11 1.16
C VAL A 117 -46.27 -11.55 1.30
N PRO A 118 -45.81 -11.99 2.50
CA PRO A 118 -45.49 -11.15 3.66
C PRO A 118 -44.34 -10.18 3.39
N ALA A 119 -44.29 -9.07 4.13
CA ALA A 119 -43.29 -8.02 3.98
C ALA A 119 -41.91 -8.46 4.53
N LEU A 120 -41.15 -9.20 3.72
CA LEU A 120 -39.88 -9.82 4.12
C LEU A 120 -38.72 -9.33 3.27
N VAL A 121 -37.54 -9.38 3.87
CA VAL A 121 -36.25 -9.29 3.20
C VAL A 121 -35.67 -10.69 3.17
N ARG A 122 -35.11 -11.09 2.03
CA ARG A 122 -34.36 -12.33 1.90
C ARG A 122 -32.96 -12.04 1.36
N LEU A 123 -31.95 -12.50 2.09
CA LEU A 123 -30.56 -12.54 1.63
C LEU A 123 -30.24 -13.99 1.25
N SER A 124 -29.60 -14.19 0.11
CA SER A 124 -29.18 -15.52 -0.36
C SER A 124 -27.84 -15.49 -1.06
N TRP A 125 -27.02 -16.51 -0.85
CA TRP A 125 -25.76 -16.68 -1.56
C TRP A 125 -25.45 -18.17 -1.77
N CYS A 126 -24.81 -18.46 -2.92
CA CYS A 126 -24.30 -19.79 -3.23
C CYS A 126 -22.98 -20.03 -2.50
N THR A 127 -22.74 -21.28 -2.11
CA THR A 127 -21.55 -21.63 -1.33
C THR A 127 -20.92 -22.91 -1.83
N GLU A 128 -19.62 -23.04 -1.57
CA GLU A 128 -18.94 -24.33 -1.59
C GLU A 128 -19.37 -25.18 -0.39
N ASN A 129 -18.94 -26.44 -0.33
CA ASN A 129 -19.31 -27.42 0.70
C ASN A 129 -18.59 -27.13 2.04
N ALA A 130 -18.90 -25.99 2.67
CA ALA A 130 -18.32 -25.48 3.92
C ALA A 130 -19.41 -25.13 4.94
N GLU A 131 -19.92 -26.16 5.64
CA GLU A 131 -21.10 -26.05 6.51
C GLU A 131 -20.89 -25.08 7.69
N LEU A 132 -19.77 -25.20 8.42
CA LEU A 132 -19.50 -24.38 9.60
C LEU A 132 -19.17 -22.93 9.24
N GLN A 133 -18.41 -22.72 8.17
CA GLN A 133 -18.09 -21.38 7.68
C GLN A 133 -19.36 -20.60 7.34
N ASN A 134 -20.27 -21.23 6.61
CA ASN A 134 -21.57 -20.65 6.26
C ASN A 134 -22.39 -20.30 7.50
N GLU A 135 -22.41 -21.20 8.47
CA GLU A 135 -23.14 -20.98 9.70
C GLU A 135 -22.56 -19.83 10.54
N VAL A 136 -21.22 -19.75 10.66
CA VAL A 136 -20.54 -18.64 11.36
C VAL A 136 -20.83 -17.31 10.67
N CYS A 137 -20.92 -17.28 9.35
CA CYS A 137 -21.34 -16.08 8.61
C CYS A 137 -22.78 -15.66 8.93
N VAL A 138 -23.73 -16.61 8.97
CA VAL A 138 -25.12 -16.32 9.38
C VAL A 138 -25.17 -15.83 10.83
N TYR A 139 -24.41 -16.46 11.72
CA TYR A 139 -24.27 -16.07 13.10
C TYR A 139 -23.72 -14.64 13.22
N PHE A 140 -22.70 -14.29 12.44
CA PHE A 140 -22.18 -12.92 12.37
C PHE A 140 -23.24 -11.91 11.94
N LEU A 141 -24.00 -12.20 10.89
CA LEU A 141 -25.09 -11.32 10.43
C LEU A 141 -26.15 -11.12 11.52
N LEU A 142 -26.52 -12.18 12.25
CA LEU A 142 -27.44 -12.06 13.40
C LEU A 142 -26.90 -11.10 14.46
N VAL A 143 -25.62 -11.23 14.83
CA VAL A 143 -24.99 -10.38 15.85
C VAL A 143 -24.86 -8.94 15.36
N LEU A 144 -24.48 -8.72 14.10
CA LEU A 144 -24.41 -7.39 13.48
C LEU A 144 -25.79 -6.72 13.46
N PHE A 145 -26.84 -7.42 13.04
CA PHE A 145 -28.19 -6.86 13.00
C PHE A 145 -28.76 -6.62 14.40
N ARG A 146 -28.42 -7.44 15.39
CA ARG A 146 -28.75 -7.15 16.80
C ARG A 146 -27.96 -5.98 17.37
N HIS A 147 -26.74 -5.74 16.89
CA HIS A 147 -25.98 -4.56 17.22
C HIS A 147 -26.68 -3.31 16.69
N LEU A 148 -27.12 -3.33 15.42
CA LEU A 148 -27.78 -2.19 14.77
C LEU A 148 -29.22 -1.98 15.28
N ALA A 149 -30.09 -2.97 15.15
CA ALA A 149 -31.51 -2.83 15.47
C ALA A 149 -31.88 -3.25 16.90
N GLY A 150 -30.89 -3.64 17.71
CA GLY A 150 -31.09 -4.05 19.10
C GLY A 150 -31.38 -5.55 19.27
N ARG A 151 -31.31 -5.99 20.54
CA ARG A 151 -31.33 -7.41 20.92
C ARG A 151 -32.58 -8.21 20.52
N ARG A 152 -33.67 -7.53 20.14
CA ARG A 152 -34.93 -8.15 19.70
C ARG A 152 -34.92 -8.57 18.23
N PHE A 153 -33.92 -8.14 17.46
CA PHE A 153 -33.78 -8.60 16.09
C PHE A 153 -33.54 -10.12 16.07
N ASP A 154 -34.26 -10.83 15.20
CA ASP A 154 -33.99 -12.21 14.86
C ASP A 154 -34.42 -12.49 13.41
N PHE A 155 -33.87 -13.57 12.84
CA PHE A 155 -34.36 -14.08 11.57
C PHE A 155 -35.69 -14.82 11.75
N GLU A 156 -36.55 -14.75 10.75
CA GLU A 156 -37.77 -15.57 10.70
C GLU A 156 -37.46 -16.98 10.22
N GLU A 157 -36.55 -17.09 9.24
CA GLU A 157 -36.15 -18.34 8.63
C GLU A 157 -34.68 -18.31 8.22
N VAL A 158 -34.00 -19.45 8.39
CA VAL A 158 -32.62 -19.68 7.98
C VAL A 158 -32.56 -20.99 7.21
N SER A 159 -32.15 -20.90 5.96
CA SER A 159 -31.82 -22.02 5.09
C SER A 159 -30.30 -22.20 5.07
N LEU A 160 -29.82 -23.41 5.35
CA LEU A 160 -28.40 -23.75 5.33
C LEU A 160 -28.22 -25.13 4.65
N PRO A 161 -27.16 -25.33 3.86
CA PRO A 161 -26.85 -26.63 3.29
C PRO A 161 -26.36 -27.61 4.35
N GLY A 162 -26.70 -28.88 4.18
CA GLY A 162 -26.24 -29.98 5.03
C GLY A 162 -26.74 -29.96 6.47
N SER A 163 -25.96 -30.56 7.37
CA SER A 163 -26.34 -30.82 8.76
C SER A 163 -26.00 -29.69 9.74
N GLY A 164 -25.60 -28.52 9.24
CA GLY A 164 -25.23 -27.35 10.05
C GLY A 164 -26.36 -26.80 10.94
N GLY A 165 -26.16 -25.64 11.57
CA GLY A 165 -27.18 -24.91 12.35
C GLY A 165 -27.09 -24.99 13.87
N GLN A 166 -26.09 -25.69 14.40
CA GLN A 166 -25.96 -25.94 15.83
C GLN A 166 -25.34 -24.77 16.61
N VAL A 167 -24.48 -23.97 15.97
CA VAL A 167 -23.90 -22.73 16.52
C VAL A 167 -24.99 -21.65 16.62
N LEU A 168 -25.84 -21.53 15.60
CA LEU A 168 -26.88 -20.49 15.53
C LEU A 168 -28.04 -20.74 16.50
N HIS A 169 -28.42 -22.00 16.70
CA HIS A 169 -29.56 -22.41 17.52
C HIS A 169 -29.52 -21.86 18.96
N ALA A 170 -28.33 -21.59 19.49
CA ALA A 170 -28.17 -21.04 20.83
C ALA A 170 -28.70 -19.61 20.99
N LEU A 171 -28.73 -18.83 19.91
CA LEU A 171 -29.04 -17.39 19.95
C LEU A 171 -30.26 -17.01 19.11
N SER A 172 -30.77 -17.87 18.25
CA SER A 172 -31.83 -17.55 17.29
C SER A 172 -33.01 -18.50 17.41
N ASP A 173 -34.22 -17.96 17.40
CA ASP A 173 -35.47 -18.72 17.33
C ASP A 173 -35.92 -18.94 15.87
N ALA A 174 -35.08 -18.60 14.89
CA ALA A 174 -35.40 -18.70 13.48
C ALA A 174 -35.72 -20.14 13.05
N LYS A 175 -36.71 -20.28 12.16
CA LYS A 175 -37.06 -21.59 11.62
C LYS A 175 -35.93 -22.07 10.70
N ARG A 176 -35.34 -23.23 11.01
CA ARG A 176 -34.34 -23.84 10.14
C ARG A 176 -35.01 -24.59 8.98
N ARG A 177 -34.48 -24.41 7.77
CA ARG A 177 -34.75 -25.27 6.61
C ARG A 177 -33.46 -25.81 6.02
N ASP A 178 -33.55 -27.01 5.48
CA ASP A 178 -32.49 -27.57 4.64
C ASP A 178 -32.67 -27.02 3.23
N GLY A 179 -31.61 -26.47 2.66
CA GLY A 179 -31.63 -25.94 1.30
C GLY A 179 -30.26 -25.99 0.64
N GLU A 180 -30.24 -25.94 -0.69
CA GLU A 180 -28.99 -26.05 -1.48
C GLU A 180 -28.09 -24.82 -1.38
N GLN A 181 -28.63 -23.70 -0.89
CA GLN A 181 -27.91 -22.43 -0.71
C GLN A 181 -28.18 -21.86 0.67
N VAL A 182 -27.31 -20.95 1.11
CA VAL A 182 -27.56 -20.21 2.35
C VAL A 182 -28.57 -19.12 2.07
N ALA A 183 -29.61 -19.05 2.89
CA ALA A 183 -30.57 -17.94 2.84
C ALA A 183 -31.05 -17.56 4.24
N VAL A 184 -31.23 -16.27 4.48
CA VAL A 184 -31.87 -15.77 5.70
C VAL A 184 -33.01 -14.83 5.34
N SER A 185 -34.12 -14.90 6.08
CA SER A 185 -35.22 -13.95 5.90
C SER A 185 -35.68 -13.32 7.20
N PHE A 186 -36.10 -12.07 7.14
CA PHE A 186 -36.59 -11.31 8.29
C PHE A 186 -37.58 -10.23 7.86
N SER A 187 -38.39 -9.74 8.80
CA SER A 187 -39.35 -8.67 8.56
C SER A 187 -38.70 -7.40 7.99
N ARG A 188 -39.30 -6.84 6.93
CA ARG A 188 -38.86 -5.60 6.29
C ARG A 188 -38.84 -4.40 7.24
N ALA A 189 -39.63 -4.44 8.31
CA ALA A 189 -39.67 -3.37 9.32
C ALA A 189 -38.31 -3.12 9.99
N TRP A 190 -37.43 -4.13 10.04
CA TRP A 190 -36.10 -4.01 10.62
C TRP A 190 -35.13 -3.17 9.79
N LEU A 191 -35.36 -3.04 8.48
CA LEU A 191 -34.43 -2.33 7.58
C LEU A 191 -34.21 -0.87 7.96
N SER A 192 -35.26 -0.19 8.40
CA SER A 192 -35.24 1.24 8.73
C SER A 192 -35.21 1.51 10.23
N GLN A 193 -34.96 0.48 11.06
CA GLN A 193 -34.89 0.68 12.50
C GLN A 193 -33.61 1.45 12.85
N PRO A 194 -33.71 2.60 13.53
CA PRO A 194 -32.54 3.42 13.83
C PRO A 194 -31.55 2.70 14.75
N SER A 195 -30.27 2.76 14.37
CA SER A 195 -29.16 2.25 15.15
C SER A 195 -28.77 3.22 16.27
N PHE A 196 -28.58 2.68 17.47
CA PHE A 196 -28.01 3.42 18.59
C PHE A 196 -26.54 3.78 18.37
N PHE A 197 -25.81 2.97 17.58
CA PHE A 197 -24.37 3.10 17.34
C PHE A 197 -24.03 3.92 16.09
N HIS A 198 -25.03 4.57 15.49
CA HIS A 198 -24.83 5.39 14.30
C HIS A 198 -23.80 6.50 14.53
N SER A 199 -22.76 6.54 13.68
CA SER A 199 -21.71 7.54 13.72
C SER A 199 -21.43 8.09 12.32
N PRO A 200 -22.01 9.25 11.97
CA PRO A 200 -21.74 9.93 10.70
C PRO A 200 -20.25 10.21 10.45
N THR A 201 -19.49 10.41 11.53
CA THR A 201 -18.04 10.66 11.46
C THR A 201 -17.29 9.41 10.99
N ILE A 202 -17.60 8.23 11.54
CA ILE A 202 -16.98 6.97 11.10
C ILE A 202 -17.40 6.64 9.67
N GLU A 203 -18.68 6.85 9.34
CA GLU A 203 -19.16 6.64 7.96
C GLU A 203 -18.42 7.53 6.96
N SER A 204 -18.30 8.83 7.24
CA SER A 204 -17.60 9.75 6.34
C SER A 204 -16.10 9.48 6.22
N LEU A 205 -15.45 9.01 7.29
CA LEU A 205 -14.04 8.63 7.30
C LEU A 205 -13.77 7.37 6.46
N LEU A 206 -14.62 6.35 6.58
CA LEU A 206 -14.39 5.05 5.95
C LEU A 206 -15.01 4.92 4.55
N ALA A 207 -16.06 5.69 4.22
CA ALA A 207 -16.75 5.62 2.93
C ALA A 207 -15.82 5.77 1.70
N PRO A 208 -14.81 6.68 1.67
CA PRO A 208 -13.92 6.81 0.52
C PRO A 208 -13.06 5.58 0.26
N ALA A 209 -12.58 4.92 1.32
CA ALA A 209 -11.77 3.71 1.24
C ALA A 209 -12.62 2.47 0.89
N LEU A 210 -13.91 2.50 1.22
CA LEU A 210 -14.87 1.45 0.92
C LEU A 210 -15.58 1.65 -0.41
N ALA A 211 -15.50 2.81 -1.07
CA ALA A 211 -16.21 3.06 -2.34
C ALA A 211 -15.86 1.99 -3.40
N ILE A 212 -16.89 1.33 -3.97
CA ILE A 212 -16.70 0.45 -5.12
C ILE A 212 -16.30 1.35 -6.28
N ARG A 213 -15.01 1.35 -6.58
CA ARG A 213 -14.52 1.79 -7.87
C ARG A 213 -14.65 0.58 -8.79
N PRO A 214 -15.31 0.70 -9.95
CA PRO A 214 -15.23 -0.37 -10.95
C PRO A 214 -13.76 -0.71 -11.15
N GLN A 215 -13.41 -2.00 -11.10
CA GLN A 215 -12.04 -2.42 -11.39
C GLN A 215 -11.66 -1.83 -12.74
N SER A 216 -10.59 -1.04 -12.77
CA SER A 216 -10.13 -0.47 -14.04
C SER A 216 -9.85 -1.61 -15.00
N PHE A 217 -10.10 -1.39 -16.29
CA PHE A 217 -9.80 -2.37 -17.32
C PHE A 217 -8.31 -2.79 -17.27
N GLU A 218 -7.43 -1.88 -16.85
CA GLU A 218 -6.03 -2.14 -16.53
C GLU A 218 -5.85 -3.25 -15.48
N HIS A 219 -6.61 -3.23 -14.38
CA HIS A 219 -6.53 -4.24 -13.33
C HIS A 219 -6.99 -5.62 -13.84
N GLN A 220 -8.02 -5.65 -14.68
CA GLN A 220 -8.50 -6.87 -15.32
C GLN A 220 -7.43 -7.48 -16.25
N LEU A 221 -6.71 -6.64 -17.00
CA LEU A 221 -5.58 -7.08 -17.83
C LEU A 221 -4.44 -7.65 -16.99
N LEU A 222 -4.07 -6.98 -15.88
CA LEU A 222 -3.02 -7.47 -14.97
C LEU A 222 -3.38 -8.84 -14.37
N HIS A 223 -4.65 -9.07 -14.00
CA HIS A 223 -5.11 -10.37 -13.52
C HIS A 223 -4.98 -11.46 -14.58
N VAL A 224 -5.28 -11.15 -15.84
CA VAL A 224 -5.07 -12.09 -16.96
C VAL A 224 -3.58 -12.37 -17.19
N PHE A 225 -2.71 -11.36 -17.07
CA PHE A 225 -1.27 -11.56 -17.22
C PHE A 225 -0.69 -12.49 -16.14
N ALA A 226 -1.24 -12.44 -14.92
CA ALA A 226 -0.85 -13.32 -13.82
C ALA A 226 -1.14 -14.81 -14.05
N GLN A 227 -2.07 -15.13 -14.96
CA GLN A 227 -2.41 -16.51 -15.29
C GLN A 227 -1.47 -17.13 -16.33
N ALA A 228 -0.64 -16.33 -17.01
CA ALA A 228 0.24 -16.82 -18.05
C ALA A 228 1.51 -17.48 -17.47
N PRO A 229 1.89 -18.69 -17.91
CA PRO A 229 3.13 -19.34 -17.46
C PRO A 229 4.39 -18.63 -17.98
N PHE A 230 4.29 -17.93 -19.11
CA PHE A 230 5.39 -17.19 -19.74
C PHE A 230 4.96 -15.77 -20.09
N PRO A 231 4.99 -14.82 -19.13
CA PRO A 231 4.49 -13.46 -19.31
C PRO A 231 5.04 -12.71 -20.53
N ALA A 232 6.34 -12.86 -20.85
CA ALA A 232 6.97 -12.16 -21.97
C ALA A 232 6.44 -12.60 -23.35
N ARG A 233 5.66 -13.70 -23.42
CA ARG A 233 5.07 -14.24 -24.65
C ARG A 233 3.57 -13.94 -24.79
N ILE A 234 2.98 -13.21 -23.84
CA ILE A 234 1.58 -12.83 -23.89
C ILE A 234 1.32 -12.02 -25.17
N ARG A 235 0.25 -12.38 -25.88
CA ARG A 235 -0.23 -11.69 -27.08
C ARG A 235 -1.65 -11.20 -26.87
N ALA A 236 -2.02 -10.10 -27.54
CA ALA A 236 -3.34 -9.49 -27.39
C ALA A 236 -4.48 -10.46 -27.78
N GLU A 237 -4.23 -11.36 -28.73
CA GLU A 237 -5.15 -12.41 -29.16
C GLU A 237 -5.51 -13.35 -28.00
N TRP A 238 -4.50 -13.80 -27.24
CA TRP A 238 -4.70 -14.67 -26.09
C TRP A 238 -5.46 -13.97 -24.97
N VAL A 239 -5.15 -12.69 -24.72
CA VAL A 239 -5.86 -11.90 -23.69
C VAL A 239 -7.32 -11.68 -24.07
N ALA A 240 -7.61 -11.42 -25.35
CA ALA A 240 -8.98 -11.28 -25.83
C ALA A 240 -9.79 -12.56 -25.62
N GLU A 241 -9.18 -13.72 -25.89
CA GLU A 241 -9.77 -15.04 -25.65
C GLU A 241 -10.10 -15.27 -24.17
N ILE A 242 -9.14 -15.02 -23.26
CA ILE A 242 -9.35 -15.17 -21.81
C ILE A 242 -10.44 -14.22 -21.28
N LEU A 243 -10.54 -13.00 -21.84
CA LEU A 243 -11.55 -12.02 -21.46
C LEU A 243 -12.91 -12.24 -22.16
N GLY A 244 -13.07 -13.29 -22.96
CA GLY A 244 -14.31 -13.59 -23.66
C GLY A 244 -14.73 -12.52 -24.68
N MET A 245 -13.78 -11.78 -25.24
CA MET A 245 -14.04 -10.70 -26.20
C MET A 245 -13.25 -10.87 -27.50
N SER A 246 -13.71 -10.23 -28.57
CA SER A 246 -12.96 -10.21 -29.84
C SER A 246 -11.73 -9.29 -29.73
N LEU A 247 -10.66 -9.59 -30.48
CA LEU A 247 -9.47 -8.72 -30.56
C LEU A 247 -9.80 -7.26 -30.97
N PRO A 248 -10.71 -7.00 -31.93
CA PRO A 248 -11.18 -5.64 -32.21
C PRO A 248 -11.84 -4.96 -31.01
N SER A 249 -12.66 -5.69 -30.23
CA SER A 249 -13.28 -5.17 -29.01
C SER A 249 -12.22 -4.81 -27.97
N LEU A 250 -11.24 -5.70 -27.73
CA LEU A 250 -10.11 -5.44 -26.82
C LEU A 250 -9.35 -4.17 -27.23
N ARG A 251 -8.99 -4.02 -28.51
CA ARG A 251 -8.28 -2.83 -29.01
C ARG A 251 -9.09 -1.54 -28.84
N LYS A 252 -10.42 -1.62 -29.02
CA LYS A 252 -11.32 -0.49 -28.80
C LYS A 252 -11.35 -0.09 -27.32
N THR A 253 -11.48 -1.06 -26.41
CA THR A 253 -11.48 -0.81 -24.96
C THR A 253 -10.15 -0.23 -24.49
N LEU A 254 -9.01 -0.80 -24.92
CA LEU A 254 -7.68 -0.27 -24.64
C LEU A 254 -7.54 1.20 -25.05
N LYS A 255 -8.05 1.56 -26.24
CA LYS A 255 -8.01 2.95 -26.74
C LYS A 255 -8.91 3.89 -25.93
N LEU A 256 -10.10 3.43 -25.53
CA LEU A 256 -11.03 4.22 -24.71
C LEU A 256 -10.45 4.52 -23.33
N GLU A 257 -9.75 3.54 -22.74
CA GLU A 257 -9.10 3.63 -21.43
C GLU A 257 -7.70 4.25 -21.50
N ALA A 258 -7.24 4.68 -22.69
CA ALA A 258 -5.89 5.20 -22.94
C ALA A 258 -4.74 4.26 -22.49
N ILE A 259 -4.95 2.94 -22.58
CA ILE A 259 -3.98 1.91 -22.18
C ILE A 259 -3.18 1.45 -23.40
N THR A 260 -1.85 1.51 -23.29
CA THR A 260 -0.94 0.87 -24.26
C THR A 260 -0.61 -0.55 -23.81
N PHE A 261 -1.13 -1.55 -24.54
CA PHE A 261 -0.93 -2.97 -24.21
C PHE A 261 0.53 -3.38 -24.03
N SER A 262 1.41 -2.94 -24.94
CA SER A 262 2.84 -3.28 -24.88
C SER A 262 3.52 -2.72 -23.64
N ASP A 263 3.11 -1.54 -23.20
CA ASP A 263 3.75 -0.83 -22.09
C ASP A 263 3.27 -1.44 -20.77
N LEU A 264 1.97 -1.76 -20.67
CA LEU A 264 1.42 -2.46 -19.52
C LEU A 264 2.04 -3.86 -19.37
N LEU A 265 2.18 -4.62 -20.47
CA LEU A 265 2.80 -5.95 -20.44
C LEU A 265 4.29 -5.89 -20.07
N LYS A 266 5.03 -4.92 -20.58
CA LYS A 266 6.43 -4.68 -20.20
C LYS A 266 6.54 -4.33 -18.72
N SER A 267 5.72 -3.40 -18.24
CA SER A 267 5.69 -2.99 -16.83
C SER A 267 5.41 -4.18 -15.91
N TYR A 268 4.39 -4.99 -16.23
CA TYR A 268 4.07 -6.22 -15.50
C TYR A 268 5.24 -7.22 -15.49
N THR A 269 5.78 -7.54 -16.67
CA THR A 269 6.87 -8.52 -16.83
C THR A 269 8.12 -8.07 -16.08
N HIS A 270 8.45 -6.79 -16.14
CA HIS A 270 9.63 -6.25 -15.48
C HIS A 270 9.44 -6.10 -13.97
N GLY A 271 8.25 -5.71 -13.50
CA GLY A 271 7.90 -5.74 -12.08
C GLY A 271 8.07 -7.14 -11.48
N LEU A 272 7.54 -8.17 -12.13
CA LEU A 272 7.72 -9.57 -11.73
C LEU A 272 9.20 -9.99 -11.75
N SER A 273 9.95 -9.59 -12.77
CA SER A 273 11.38 -9.90 -12.86
C SER A 273 12.21 -9.27 -11.74
N THR A 274 11.87 -8.04 -11.35
CA THR A 274 12.51 -7.33 -10.24
C THR A 274 12.28 -8.06 -8.94
N GLN A 275 11.03 -8.46 -8.65
CA GLN A 275 10.70 -9.23 -7.46
C GLN A 275 11.53 -10.52 -7.34
N ARG A 276 11.61 -11.30 -8.43
CA ARG A 276 12.36 -12.57 -8.47
C ARG A 276 13.86 -12.38 -8.31
N LEU A 277 14.43 -11.35 -8.93
CA LEU A 277 15.84 -10.99 -8.77
C LEU A 277 16.15 -10.51 -7.36
N ILE A 278 15.26 -9.69 -6.78
CA ILE A 278 15.36 -9.24 -5.39
C ILE A 278 15.31 -10.44 -4.44
N GLN A 279 14.47 -11.44 -4.71
CA GLN A 279 14.40 -12.72 -3.98
C GLN A 279 15.56 -13.68 -4.29
N GLY A 280 16.45 -13.33 -5.23
CA GLY A 280 17.77 -13.94 -5.42
C GLY A 280 17.87 -15.02 -6.45
N GLU A 281 16.78 -15.27 -7.18
CA GLU A 281 16.80 -16.12 -8.37
C GLU A 281 17.88 -15.64 -9.33
N LYS A 282 18.52 -16.58 -10.02
CA LYS A 282 19.59 -16.22 -10.94
C LYS A 282 19.01 -15.59 -12.20
N THR A 283 19.78 -14.68 -12.82
CA THR A 283 19.34 -13.90 -13.99
C THR A 283 18.91 -14.78 -15.17
N ASP A 284 19.58 -15.92 -15.38
CA ASP A 284 19.26 -16.93 -16.38
C ASP A 284 17.94 -17.66 -16.07
N GLU A 285 17.73 -18.06 -14.82
CA GLU A 285 16.48 -18.70 -14.36
C GLU A 285 15.27 -17.75 -14.50
N VAL A 286 15.44 -16.47 -14.16
CA VAL A 286 14.42 -15.43 -14.34
C VAL A 286 14.11 -15.21 -15.82
N ALA A 287 15.14 -15.14 -16.68
CA ALA A 287 14.92 -14.98 -18.13
C ALA A 287 14.10 -16.13 -18.73
N VAL A 288 14.42 -17.37 -18.38
CA VAL A 288 13.73 -18.57 -18.86
C VAL A 288 12.29 -18.60 -18.37
N SER A 289 12.08 -18.39 -17.07
CA SER A 289 10.75 -18.48 -16.46
C SER A 289 9.79 -17.39 -16.92
N LEU A 290 10.28 -16.22 -17.32
CA LEU A 290 9.45 -15.16 -17.92
C LEU A 290 9.15 -15.41 -19.40
N GLY A 291 9.89 -16.31 -20.06
CA GLY A 291 9.66 -16.69 -21.46
C GLY A 291 10.55 -15.98 -22.48
N PHE A 292 11.64 -15.33 -22.07
CA PHE A 292 12.63 -14.75 -23.00
C PHE A 292 13.39 -15.86 -23.75
N SER A 293 13.88 -15.54 -24.96
CA SER A 293 14.65 -16.49 -25.78
C SER A 293 15.98 -16.87 -25.17
N ASP A 294 16.62 -15.92 -24.49
CA ASP A 294 17.94 -16.05 -23.90
C ASP A 294 18.16 -14.93 -22.86
N ARG A 295 19.21 -15.11 -22.04
CA ARG A 295 19.61 -14.16 -21.01
C ARG A 295 19.92 -12.76 -21.55
N ARG A 296 20.57 -12.64 -22.71
CA ARG A 296 20.96 -11.32 -23.27
C ARG A 296 19.75 -10.53 -23.73
N SER A 297 18.72 -11.21 -24.22
CA SER A 297 17.46 -10.60 -24.64
C SER A 297 16.67 -10.10 -23.42
N PHE A 298 16.65 -10.86 -22.33
CA PHE A 298 16.13 -10.39 -21.04
C PHE A 298 16.93 -9.19 -20.51
N GLU A 299 18.25 -9.29 -20.39
CA GLU A 299 19.09 -8.23 -19.82
C GLU A 299 18.99 -6.91 -20.57
N ARG A 300 18.89 -6.95 -21.92
CA ARG A 300 18.66 -5.74 -22.73
C ARG A 300 17.31 -5.10 -22.43
N SER A 301 16.24 -5.90 -22.40
CA SER A 301 14.89 -5.40 -22.09
C SER A 301 14.81 -4.86 -20.66
N PHE A 302 15.38 -5.59 -19.70
CA PHE A 302 15.40 -5.24 -18.29
C PHE A 302 16.19 -3.96 -18.04
N LYS A 303 17.37 -3.82 -18.63
CA LYS A 303 18.19 -2.62 -18.49
C LYS A 303 17.47 -1.41 -19.10
N ALA A 304 16.86 -1.55 -20.28
CA ALA A 304 16.10 -0.47 -20.91
C ALA A 304 14.91 0.01 -20.05
N PHE A 305 14.28 -0.90 -19.30
CA PHE A 305 13.20 -0.58 -18.37
C PHE A 305 13.69 0.03 -17.05
N SER A 306 14.67 -0.60 -16.40
CA SER A 306 15.03 -0.33 -15.00
C SER A 306 16.21 0.60 -14.78
N GLY A 307 17.00 0.94 -15.81
CA GLY A 307 18.23 1.73 -15.61
C GLY A 307 19.49 0.91 -15.35
N ILE A 308 19.32 -0.24 -14.72
CA ILE A 308 20.42 -1.04 -14.20
C ILE A 308 20.32 -2.48 -14.68
N ASN A 309 21.45 -3.21 -14.61
CA ASN A 309 21.44 -4.59 -15.03
C ASN A 309 20.80 -5.49 -13.96
N ALA A 310 20.25 -6.62 -14.39
CA ALA A 310 19.59 -7.59 -13.52
C ALA A 310 20.51 -8.12 -12.40
N GLY A 311 21.83 -8.17 -12.66
CA GLY A 311 22.83 -8.55 -11.66
C GLY A 311 22.95 -7.55 -10.51
N GLN A 312 22.87 -6.24 -10.80
CA GLN A 312 22.89 -5.16 -9.81
C GLN A 312 21.66 -5.23 -8.90
N ILE A 313 20.46 -5.41 -9.47
CA ILE A 313 19.23 -5.61 -8.68
C ILE A 313 19.33 -6.84 -7.79
N ARG A 314 19.85 -7.95 -8.32
CA ARG A 314 20.06 -9.17 -7.54
C ARG A 314 21.07 -8.98 -6.40
N GLN A 315 22.15 -8.23 -6.63
CA GLN A 315 23.12 -7.87 -5.58
C GLN A 315 22.48 -7.01 -4.49
N LEU A 316 21.66 -6.04 -4.86
CA LEU A 316 20.91 -5.21 -3.92
C LEU A 316 19.95 -6.07 -3.08
N GLY A 317 19.16 -6.93 -3.73
CA GLY A 317 18.27 -7.87 -3.03
C GLY A 317 19.02 -8.84 -2.13
N ALA A 318 20.22 -9.29 -2.50
CA ALA A 318 21.05 -10.12 -1.64
C ALA A 318 21.47 -9.37 -0.37
N ARG A 319 21.95 -8.12 -0.49
CA ARG A 319 22.30 -7.28 0.66
C ARG A 319 21.11 -7.03 1.59
N LEU A 320 19.92 -6.88 1.03
CA LEU A 320 18.68 -6.71 1.79
C LEU A 320 18.14 -8.02 2.40
N ARG A 321 18.63 -9.21 2.03
CA ARG A 321 18.15 -10.50 2.60
C ARG A 321 19.10 -11.15 3.58
N PHE A 322 20.41 -10.97 3.40
CA PHE A 322 21.40 -11.69 4.21
C PHE A 322 21.67 -11.07 5.59
N THR A 323 21.12 -9.88 5.88
CA THR A 323 21.17 -9.26 7.21
C THR A 323 19.82 -9.44 7.92
N ARG A 324 19.84 -10.03 9.14
CA ARG A 324 18.62 -10.32 9.92
C ARG A 324 17.74 -9.06 10.07
N GLY A 325 16.46 -9.17 9.70
CA GLY A 325 15.45 -8.12 9.91
C GLY A 325 15.12 -7.27 8.67
N ASN A 326 15.87 -7.39 7.58
CA ASN A 326 15.68 -6.58 6.37
C ASN A 326 14.61 -7.10 5.39
N ASP A 327 14.09 -8.32 5.58
CA ASP A 327 13.00 -8.87 4.76
C ASP A 327 11.74 -7.99 4.80
N ASN A 328 11.50 -7.30 5.92
CA ASN A 328 10.38 -6.38 6.08
C ASN A 328 10.49 -5.16 5.15
N LEU A 329 11.70 -4.68 4.83
CA LEU A 329 11.89 -3.59 3.87
C LEU A 329 11.42 -3.99 2.48
N LEU A 330 11.74 -5.22 2.05
CA LEU A 330 11.32 -5.74 0.76
C LEU A 330 9.80 -5.91 0.72
N SER A 331 9.21 -6.42 1.82
CA SER A 331 7.76 -6.49 1.98
C SER A 331 7.10 -5.11 1.90
N ILE A 332 7.65 -4.08 2.55
CA ILE A 332 7.12 -2.71 2.49
C ILE A 332 7.18 -2.20 1.05
N VAL A 333 8.31 -2.35 0.36
CA VAL A 333 8.48 -1.92 -1.04
C VAL A 333 7.50 -2.64 -1.97
N ASP A 334 7.32 -3.96 -1.82
CA ASP A 334 6.39 -4.75 -2.62
C ASP A 334 4.94 -4.31 -2.40
N ASN A 335 4.61 -3.88 -1.19
CA ASN A 335 3.27 -3.44 -0.78
C ASN A 335 3.07 -1.92 -0.81
N LEU A 336 4.02 -1.16 -1.38
CA LEU A 336 3.85 0.29 -1.54
C LEU A 336 2.58 0.57 -2.34
N PRO A 337 1.69 1.46 -1.84
CA PRO A 337 0.50 1.85 -2.58
C PRO A 337 0.90 2.54 -3.89
N PRO A 338 0.08 2.38 -4.96
CA PRO A 338 0.31 3.12 -6.20
C PRO A 338 0.24 4.63 -5.95
N LEU A 339 0.94 5.41 -6.77
CA LEU A 339 0.89 6.87 -6.69
C LEU A 339 -0.58 7.36 -6.82
N PRO A 340 -1.00 8.39 -6.08
CA PRO A 340 -2.31 9.01 -6.26
C PRO A 340 -2.52 9.41 -7.73
N SER A 341 -3.74 9.25 -8.24
CA SER A 341 -4.04 9.47 -9.67
C SER A 341 -3.66 10.87 -10.17
N THR A 342 -3.79 11.90 -9.33
CA THR A 342 -3.34 13.27 -9.65
C THR A 342 -1.82 13.33 -9.85
N ILE A 343 -1.06 12.70 -8.96
CA ILE A 343 0.40 12.67 -9.01
C ILE A 343 0.87 11.82 -10.19
N GLN A 344 0.24 10.68 -10.42
CA GLN A 344 0.50 9.84 -11.59
C GLN A 344 0.25 10.64 -12.89
N ALA A 345 -0.87 11.36 -12.99
CA ALA A 345 -1.16 12.21 -14.15
C ALA A 345 -0.06 13.27 -14.36
N ILE A 346 0.41 13.94 -13.30
CA ILE A 346 1.49 14.93 -13.36
C ILE A 346 2.80 14.30 -13.86
N VAL A 347 3.18 13.14 -13.32
CA VAL A 347 4.42 12.44 -13.68
C VAL A 347 4.38 11.97 -15.14
N THR A 348 3.23 11.50 -15.62
CA THR A 348 3.05 11.00 -17.00
C THR A 348 2.87 12.07 -18.06
N LEU A 349 2.80 13.36 -17.69
CA LEU A 349 2.71 14.45 -18.67
C LEU A 349 3.90 14.42 -19.61
N LYS A 350 3.63 14.47 -20.92
CA LYS A 350 4.66 14.68 -21.94
C LYS A 350 5.25 16.07 -21.78
N ASP A 351 6.52 16.25 -22.14
CA ASP A 351 7.22 17.52 -21.93
C ASP A 351 6.54 18.70 -22.64
N ASP A 352 5.96 18.48 -23.82
CA ASP A 352 5.17 19.48 -24.56
C ASP A 352 3.89 19.94 -23.81
N ASP A 353 3.37 19.10 -22.91
CA ASP A 353 2.15 19.36 -22.14
C ASP A 353 2.44 19.97 -20.75
N VAL A 354 3.72 20.10 -20.36
CA VAL A 354 4.17 20.68 -19.09
C VAL A 354 4.06 22.20 -19.13
N THR A 355 2.83 22.70 -19.04
CA THR A 355 2.52 24.14 -18.99
C THR A 355 2.02 24.54 -17.61
N LEU A 356 2.21 25.81 -17.24
CA LEU A 356 1.71 26.36 -15.97
C LEU A 356 0.20 26.11 -15.80
N GLY A 357 -0.58 26.34 -16.87
CA GLY A 357 -2.04 26.16 -16.84
C GLY A 357 -2.45 24.72 -16.59
N ASN A 358 -1.86 23.77 -17.33
CA ASN A 358 -2.14 22.34 -17.17
C ASN A 358 -1.75 21.85 -15.76
N MET A 359 -0.58 22.27 -15.27
CA MET A 359 -0.07 21.88 -13.97
C MET A 359 -0.98 22.38 -12.84
N VAL A 360 -1.38 23.65 -12.90
CA VAL A 360 -2.33 24.24 -11.94
C VAL A 360 -3.69 23.55 -11.98
N ALA A 361 -4.19 23.21 -13.18
CA ALA A 361 -5.46 22.51 -13.34
C ALA A 361 -5.44 21.10 -12.76
N LEU A 362 -4.31 20.39 -12.85
CA LEU A 362 -4.12 19.08 -12.23
C LEU A 362 -4.03 19.19 -10.71
N ILE A 363 -3.21 20.11 -10.19
CA ILE A 363 -3.06 20.31 -8.73
C ILE A 363 -4.40 20.69 -8.08
N LYS A 364 -5.21 21.54 -8.72
CA LYS A 364 -6.52 21.96 -8.17
C LYS A 364 -7.50 20.81 -7.93
N LYS A 365 -7.32 19.66 -8.59
CA LYS A 365 -8.16 18.46 -8.39
C LYS A 365 -7.83 17.73 -7.09
N ASP A 366 -6.70 18.06 -6.45
CA ASP A 366 -6.23 17.41 -5.23
C ASP A 366 -5.96 18.47 -4.14
N PRO A 367 -6.91 18.68 -3.21
CA PRO A 367 -6.79 19.68 -2.16
C PRO A 367 -5.59 19.45 -1.22
N ILE A 368 -5.21 18.19 -1.01
CA ILE A 368 -4.07 17.82 -0.15
C ILE A 368 -2.78 18.23 -0.86
N PHE A 369 -2.62 17.81 -2.12
CA PHE A 369 -1.45 18.17 -2.91
C PHE A 369 -1.34 19.69 -3.10
N HIS A 370 -2.47 20.37 -3.35
CA HIS A 370 -2.53 21.82 -3.40
C HIS A 370 -1.97 22.46 -2.13
N ALA A 371 -2.42 22.02 -0.95
CA ALA A 371 -1.96 22.57 0.32
C ALA A 371 -0.45 22.40 0.51
N HIS A 372 0.10 21.23 0.14
CA HIS A 372 1.55 20.98 0.19
C HIS A 372 2.32 21.92 -0.75
N VAL A 373 1.87 22.08 -1.99
CA VAL A 373 2.50 23.01 -2.96
C VAL A 373 2.49 24.44 -2.43
N MET A 374 1.36 24.90 -1.88
CA MET A 374 1.25 26.25 -1.32
C MET A 374 2.14 26.45 -0.08
N SER A 375 2.16 25.47 0.83
CA SER A 375 3.01 25.50 2.03
C SER A 375 4.49 25.62 1.68
N LYS A 376 4.95 24.81 0.71
CA LYS A 376 6.36 24.73 0.34
C LYS A 376 6.82 25.88 -0.53
N ALA A 377 5.94 26.40 -1.41
CA ALA A 377 6.23 27.62 -2.15
C ALA A 377 6.45 28.84 -1.23
N GLY A 378 5.82 28.85 -0.05
CA GLY A 378 6.06 29.85 0.99
C GLY A 378 7.43 29.76 1.67
N LYS A 379 8.08 28.59 1.63
CA LYS A 379 9.43 28.33 2.18
C LYS A 379 10.55 28.45 1.14
N ALA A 380 10.20 28.63 -0.14
CA ALA A 380 11.19 28.68 -1.21
C ALA A 380 12.16 29.86 -0.99
N THR A 381 13.46 29.60 -1.14
CA THR A 381 14.54 30.60 -0.99
C THR A 381 14.42 31.75 -1.99
N PHE A 382 13.71 31.51 -3.11
CA PHE A 382 13.49 32.47 -4.18
C PHE A 382 12.00 32.62 -4.49
N GLY A 383 11.57 33.86 -4.76
CA GLY A 383 10.19 34.21 -5.09
C GLY A 383 9.44 34.80 -3.90
N GLY A 384 8.86 36.00 -4.08
CA GLY A 384 8.17 36.72 -3.00
C GLY A 384 6.93 36.02 -2.46
N LYS A 385 6.19 36.70 -1.56
CA LYS A 385 4.98 36.19 -0.91
C LYS A 385 4.01 35.53 -1.90
N VAL A 386 3.62 34.30 -1.61
CA VAL A 386 2.73 33.47 -2.42
C VAL A 386 1.30 33.62 -1.93
N THR A 387 0.39 34.02 -2.81
CA THR A 387 -1.06 34.09 -2.50
C THR A 387 -1.91 33.22 -3.42
N THR A 388 -1.39 32.83 -4.58
CA THR A 388 -2.09 31.97 -5.53
C THR A 388 -1.24 30.78 -5.96
N LEU A 389 -1.91 29.72 -6.42
CA LEU A 389 -1.24 28.51 -6.91
C LEU A 389 -0.43 28.77 -8.17
N GLU A 390 -0.89 29.68 -9.03
CA GLU A 390 -0.17 30.10 -10.23
C GLU A 390 1.16 30.79 -9.89
N GLN A 391 1.19 31.58 -8.81
CA GLN A 391 2.43 32.16 -8.29
C GLN A 391 3.33 31.11 -7.66
N ALA A 392 2.74 30.19 -6.88
CA ALA A 392 3.47 29.09 -6.25
C ALA A 392 4.22 28.25 -7.30
N VAL A 393 3.51 27.82 -8.34
CA VAL A 393 4.04 26.96 -9.41
C VAL A 393 4.94 27.73 -10.37
N GLY A 394 4.51 28.92 -10.82
CA GLY A 394 5.19 29.65 -11.88
C GLY A 394 6.44 30.41 -11.42
N ARG A 395 6.38 31.05 -10.24
CA ARG A 395 7.43 31.99 -9.79
C ARG A 395 8.35 31.39 -8.73
N ASN A 396 7.83 30.58 -7.82
CA ASN A 396 8.57 30.15 -6.64
C ASN A 396 9.15 28.74 -6.81
N LEU A 397 8.34 27.77 -7.22
CA LEU A 397 8.76 26.36 -7.33
C LEU A 397 9.26 25.98 -8.73
N GLY A 398 8.73 26.62 -9.77
CA GLY A 398 9.01 26.31 -11.18
C GLY A 398 8.16 25.16 -11.71
N VAL A 399 7.63 25.33 -12.92
CA VAL A 399 6.70 24.37 -13.55
C VAL A 399 7.36 22.99 -13.73
N GLY A 400 8.61 22.94 -14.18
CA GLY A 400 9.35 21.69 -14.36
C GLY A 400 9.60 20.91 -13.05
N ASN A 401 9.74 21.63 -11.94
CA ASN A 401 10.04 21.02 -10.64
C ASN A 401 8.82 20.41 -9.95
N ILE A 402 7.59 20.79 -10.36
CA ILE A 402 6.38 20.24 -9.75
C ILE A 402 6.31 18.72 -9.91
N LYS A 403 6.83 18.14 -11.00
CA LYS A 403 6.91 16.68 -11.15
C LYS A 403 7.71 16.05 -10.01
N ASN A 404 8.87 16.61 -9.69
CA ASN A 404 9.73 16.10 -8.61
C ASN A 404 9.08 16.27 -7.24
N LEU A 405 8.49 17.43 -6.98
CA LEU A 405 7.76 17.71 -5.74
C LEU A 405 6.53 16.80 -5.57
N ALA A 406 5.84 16.47 -6.67
CA ALA A 406 4.71 15.54 -6.65
C ALA A 406 5.10 14.18 -6.08
N ILE A 407 6.27 13.67 -6.47
CA ILE A 407 6.77 12.36 -6.02
C ILE A 407 7.14 12.40 -4.55
N MET A 408 7.83 13.45 -4.12
CA MET A 408 8.20 13.62 -2.72
C MET A 408 6.97 13.74 -1.81
N PHE A 409 5.93 14.46 -2.25
CA PHE A 409 4.68 14.58 -1.48
C PHE A 409 3.84 13.30 -1.53
N ALA A 410 3.88 12.52 -2.62
CA ALA A 410 3.30 11.19 -2.62
C ALA A 410 3.98 10.29 -1.57
N ALA A 411 5.32 10.27 -1.56
CA ALA A 411 6.09 9.51 -0.59
C ALA A 411 5.76 9.95 0.84
N GLN A 412 5.72 11.26 1.09
CA GLN A 412 5.33 11.82 2.38
C GLN A 412 3.92 11.37 2.77
N GLN A 413 2.92 11.57 1.92
CA GLN A 413 1.53 11.25 2.22
C GLN A 413 1.33 9.76 2.51
N GLN A 414 2.02 8.88 1.77
CA GLN A 414 1.85 7.44 1.89
C GLN A 414 2.60 6.83 3.08
N LEU A 415 3.72 7.44 3.49
CA LEU A 415 4.64 6.83 4.46
C LEU A 415 4.69 7.56 5.79
N SER A 416 4.08 8.75 5.93
CA SER A 416 4.15 9.52 7.18
C SER A 416 3.49 8.82 8.36
N GLU A 417 2.31 8.22 8.18
CA GLU A 417 1.57 7.55 9.27
C GLU A 417 2.32 6.33 9.82
N GLN A 418 3.09 5.66 8.95
CA GLN A 418 3.83 4.45 9.27
C GLN A 418 5.31 4.73 9.57
N CYS A 419 5.72 6.00 9.62
CA CYS A 419 7.10 6.40 9.90
C CYS A 419 7.27 6.71 11.39
N ARG A 420 8.24 6.05 12.03
CA ARG A 420 8.54 6.23 13.45
C ARG A 420 9.37 7.48 13.75
N HIS A 421 9.91 8.16 12.72
CA HIS A 421 10.66 9.39 12.92
C HIS A 421 9.71 10.51 13.37
N PRO A 422 9.95 11.18 14.51
CA PRO A 422 8.97 12.07 15.14
C PRO A 422 8.70 13.35 14.34
N LYS A 423 9.62 13.74 13.45
CA LYS A 423 9.56 14.97 12.65
C LYS A 423 9.64 14.64 11.16
N VAL A 424 8.64 13.94 10.63
CA VAL A 424 8.62 13.49 9.22
C VAL A 424 8.75 14.66 8.24
N GLU A 425 8.11 15.80 8.52
CA GLU A 425 8.22 16.97 7.65
C GLU A 425 9.65 17.50 7.51
N ARG A 426 10.49 17.34 8.54
CA ARG A 426 11.90 17.77 8.54
C ARG A 426 12.75 16.92 7.60
N LEU A 427 12.41 15.64 7.41
CA LEU A 427 13.09 14.77 6.44
C LEU A 427 12.84 15.25 5.01
N ILE A 428 11.59 15.61 4.68
CA ILE A 428 11.25 16.19 3.37
C ILE A 428 11.89 17.57 3.19
N ASP A 429 11.86 18.42 4.22
CA ASP A 429 12.51 19.73 4.17
C ASP A 429 14.03 19.59 3.93
N ALA A 430 14.69 18.61 4.54
CA ALA A 430 16.10 18.33 4.30
C ALA A 430 16.39 17.86 2.86
N MET A 431 15.54 17.02 2.26
CA MET A 431 15.65 16.64 0.85
C MET A 431 15.56 17.86 -0.08
N LEU A 432 14.57 18.73 0.14
CA LEU A 432 14.41 19.95 -0.66
C LEU A 432 15.58 20.93 -0.44
N PHE A 433 16.03 21.09 0.80
CA PHE A 433 17.13 21.97 1.14
C PHE A 433 18.46 21.48 0.58
N SER A 434 18.61 20.19 0.29
CA SER A 434 19.81 19.64 -0.36
C SER A 434 20.07 20.28 -1.73
N ASP A 435 19.03 20.61 -2.50
CA ASP A 435 19.16 21.34 -3.78
C ASP A 435 19.63 22.79 -3.58
N SER A 436 19.16 23.45 -2.51
CA SER A 436 19.61 24.79 -2.15
C SER A 436 21.07 24.80 -1.70
N VAL A 437 21.46 23.87 -0.83
CA VAL A 437 22.85 23.72 -0.38
C VAL A 437 23.77 23.43 -1.57
N TYR A 438 23.37 22.51 -2.45
CA TYR A 438 24.15 22.19 -3.64
C TYR A 438 24.35 23.43 -4.52
N SER A 439 23.27 24.18 -4.75
CA SER A 439 23.32 25.42 -5.51
C SER A 439 24.25 26.44 -4.85
N ILE A 440 24.15 26.68 -3.54
CA ILE A 440 24.98 27.68 -2.85
C ILE A 440 26.47 27.33 -2.90
N VAL A 441 26.82 26.05 -2.72
CA VAL A 441 28.22 25.62 -2.58
C VAL A 441 28.88 25.38 -3.94
N TYR A 442 28.12 25.00 -4.98
CA TYR A 442 28.68 24.53 -6.24
C TYR A 442 28.20 25.31 -7.49
N GLN A 443 27.47 26.43 -7.32
CA GLN A 443 26.88 27.26 -8.39
C GLN A 443 27.86 27.68 -9.50
N ASP A 444 29.15 27.85 -9.20
CA ASP A 444 30.17 28.31 -10.16
C ASP A 444 30.77 27.20 -11.03
N THR A 445 30.32 25.95 -10.86
CA THR A 445 30.83 24.81 -11.65
C THR A 445 29.93 24.59 -12.87
N PRO A 446 30.42 24.70 -14.12
CA PRO A 446 29.57 24.53 -15.30
C PRO A 446 29.05 23.10 -15.35
N ALA A 447 27.75 22.92 -15.08
CA ALA A 447 27.11 21.62 -15.26
C ALA A 447 26.86 21.42 -16.76
N ASN A 448 27.59 20.49 -17.36
CA ASN A 448 27.39 20.05 -18.73
C ASN A 448 26.04 19.32 -18.84
N GLY A 449 24.91 20.04 -18.92
CA GLY A 449 23.59 19.44 -19.16
C GLY A 449 23.03 18.52 -18.07
N GLU A 450 23.76 18.28 -16.97
CA GLU A 450 23.40 17.34 -15.89
C GLU A 450 22.51 17.92 -14.77
N HIS A 451 22.05 19.16 -14.90
CA HIS A 451 21.36 19.88 -13.82
C HIS A 451 20.09 19.17 -13.31
N GLU A 452 19.27 18.61 -14.20
CA GLU A 452 18.01 17.96 -13.79
C GLU A 452 18.26 16.57 -13.17
N ASN A 453 19.21 15.80 -13.71
CA ASN A 453 19.59 14.50 -13.14
C ASN A 453 20.19 14.67 -11.73
N THR A 454 21.10 15.65 -11.57
CA THR A 454 21.69 16.00 -10.27
C THR A 454 20.60 16.42 -9.27
N ARG A 455 19.65 17.25 -9.71
CA ARG A 455 18.52 17.66 -8.87
C ARG A 455 17.67 16.45 -8.45
N GLN A 456 17.33 15.56 -9.36
CA GLN A 456 16.58 14.34 -9.02
C GLN A 456 17.35 13.45 -8.04
N GLN A 457 18.68 13.35 -8.14
CA GLN A 457 19.50 12.65 -7.16
C GLN A 457 19.44 13.33 -5.76
N LEU A 458 19.46 14.66 -5.72
CA LEU A 458 19.35 15.45 -4.49
C LEU A 458 17.97 15.31 -3.81
N LEU A 459 16.92 15.21 -4.62
CA LEU A 459 15.55 15.13 -4.13
C LEU A 459 15.14 13.70 -3.75
N PHE A 460 15.54 12.71 -4.55
CA PHE A 460 15.06 11.33 -4.41
C PHE A 460 16.05 10.39 -3.74
N GLY A 461 17.34 10.74 -3.68
CA GLY A 461 18.39 9.83 -3.24
C GLY A 461 18.20 9.32 -1.82
N THR A 462 17.59 10.12 -0.96
CA THR A 462 17.36 9.78 0.45
C THR A 462 15.91 9.36 0.74
N LEU A 463 15.05 9.09 -0.26
CA LEU A 463 13.65 8.67 -0.03
C LEU A 463 13.52 7.46 0.91
N ALA A 464 14.47 6.53 0.85
CA ALA A 464 14.46 5.34 1.69
C ALA A 464 14.63 5.63 3.19
N VAL A 465 14.84 6.89 3.63
CA VAL A 465 14.73 7.22 5.07
C VAL A 465 13.34 6.85 5.61
N PHE A 466 12.29 6.97 4.80
CA PHE A 466 10.94 6.55 5.19
C PHE A 466 10.83 5.03 5.37
N LEU A 467 11.59 4.25 4.59
CA LEU A 467 11.58 2.79 4.71
C LEU A 467 12.32 2.32 5.97
N VAL A 468 13.49 2.89 6.25
CA VAL A 468 14.30 2.44 7.40
C VAL A 468 13.70 2.87 8.74
N PHE A 469 12.87 3.92 8.75
CA PHE A 469 12.07 4.34 9.90
C PHE A 469 10.66 3.77 9.92
N HIS A 470 10.29 2.89 8.99
CA HIS A 470 8.95 2.34 8.92
C HIS A 470 8.62 1.46 10.14
N GLU A 471 7.39 1.53 10.65
CA GLU A 471 6.99 0.86 11.89
C GLU A 471 7.06 -0.67 11.83
N GLU A 472 6.76 -1.24 10.67
CA GLU A 472 6.90 -2.67 10.38
C GLU A 472 8.36 -3.15 10.31
N CYS A 473 9.36 -2.26 10.28
CA CYS A 473 10.77 -2.67 10.33
C CYS A 473 11.17 -3.03 11.76
N VAL A 474 11.52 -4.30 12.01
CA VAL A 474 11.93 -4.80 13.34
C VAL A 474 13.11 -4.01 13.93
N PHE A 475 13.98 -3.47 13.08
CA PHE A 475 15.15 -2.69 13.49
C PHE A 475 14.88 -1.17 13.61
N ALA A 476 13.66 -0.67 13.37
CA ALA A 476 13.38 0.77 13.28
C ALA A 476 13.76 1.53 14.56
N ASP A 477 13.55 0.94 15.75
CA ASP A 477 14.01 1.51 17.03
C ASP A 477 15.53 1.67 17.09
N GLY A 478 16.26 0.67 16.59
CA GLY A 478 17.72 0.70 16.53
C GLY A 478 18.21 1.79 15.59
N VAL A 479 17.60 1.90 14.40
CA VAL A 479 17.93 2.93 13.41
C VAL A 479 17.61 4.33 13.93
N LEU A 480 16.54 4.52 14.70
CA LEU A 480 16.25 5.80 15.36
C LEU A 480 17.31 6.19 16.39
N ARG A 481 17.83 5.22 17.17
CA ARG A 481 18.96 5.50 18.09
C ARG A 481 20.23 5.82 17.32
N MET A 482 20.57 5.03 16.30
CA MET A 482 21.71 5.31 15.42
C MET A 482 21.61 6.72 14.82
N TRP A 483 20.41 7.13 14.39
CA TRP A 483 20.15 8.48 13.90
C TRP A 483 20.46 9.55 14.96
N GLN A 484 19.95 9.38 16.18
CA GLN A 484 20.15 10.33 17.29
C GLN A 484 21.60 10.41 17.76
N GLU A 485 22.35 9.31 17.68
CA GLU A 485 23.75 9.21 18.12
C GLU A 485 24.74 9.62 17.02
N SER A 486 24.30 9.73 15.77
CA SER A 486 25.17 10.09 14.64
C SER A 486 25.51 11.57 14.62
N GLU A 487 26.80 11.91 14.55
CA GLU A 487 27.29 13.29 14.46
C GLU A 487 26.90 13.99 13.15
N SER A 488 26.56 13.22 12.11
CA SER A 488 26.15 13.73 10.80
C SER A 488 25.33 12.70 10.03
N PHE A 489 24.59 13.15 9.03
CA PHE A 489 23.85 12.27 8.14
C PHE A 489 24.75 11.30 7.36
N LEU A 490 25.95 11.73 6.96
CA LEU A 490 26.92 10.85 6.31
C LEU A 490 27.40 9.75 7.28
N ALA A 491 27.65 10.08 8.55
CA ALA A 491 27.99 9.09 9.57
C ALA A 491 26.85 8.07 9.75
N PHE A 492 25.61 8.55 9.86
CA PHE A 492 24.42 7.71 9.94
C PHE A 492 24.31 6.75 8.75
N THR A 493 24.42 7.25 7.51
CA THR A 493 24.30 6.39 6.32
C THR A 493 25.42 5.36 6.19
N ARG A 494 26.65 5.70 6.61
CA ARG A 494 27.77 4.75 6.66
C ARG A 494 27.55 3.68 7.74
N GLN A 495 27.04 4.07 8.91
CA GLN A 495 26.73 3.15 9.99
C GLN A 495 25.60 2.19 9.59
N LEU A 496 24.53 2.71 8.95
CA LEU A 496 23.44 1.93 8.38
C LEU A 496 23.94 0.88 7.36
N CYS A 497 24.87 1.28 6.50
CA CYS A 497 25.48 0.37 5.52
C CYS A 497 26.36 -0.70 6.21
N THR A 498 27.14 -0.32 7.21
CA THR A 498 28.11 -1.21 7.88
C THR A 498 27.42 -2.19 8.83
N GLU A 499 26.45 -1.73 9.62
CA GLU A 499 25.79 -2.54 10.65
C GLU A 499 24.59 -3.33 10.12
N LEU A 500 23.82 -2.76 9.19
CA LEU A 500 22.59 -3.37 8.67
C LEU A 500 22.70 -3.81 7.21
N GLY A 501 23.78 -3.48 6.50
CA GLY A 501 23.94 -3.82 5.09
C GLY A 501 23.02 -3.02 4.15
N ILE A 502 22.39 -1.95 4.64
CA ILE A 502 21.42 -1.16 3.89
C ILE A 502 22.13 0.03 3.24
N CYS A 503 22.19 0.07 1.90
CA CYS A 503 22.51 1.30 1.18
C CYS A 503 21.24 2.13 0.98
N LEU A 504 21.17 3.31 1.58
CA LEU A 504 20.01 4.21 1.51
C LEU A 504 19.64 4.55 0.05
N TYR A 505 20.62 4.94 -0.77
CA TYR A 505 20.41 5.33 -2.18
C TYR A 505 19.93 4.16 -3.04
N GLY A 506 20.39 2.95 -2.74
CA GLY A 506 19.97 1.73 -3.42
C GLY A 506 18.54 1.36 -3.06
N ALA A 507 18.17 1.49 -1.78
CA ALA A 507 16.80 1.32 -1.34
C ALA A 507 15.85 2.37 -1.95
N SER A 508 16.29 3.62 -2.10
CA SER A 508 15.51 4.67 -2.79
C SER A 508 15.25 4.31 -4.25
N SER A 509 16.24 3.71 -4.94
CA SER A 509 16.05 3.21 -6.30
C SER A 509 14.96 2.15 -6.40
N LEU A 510 14.80 1.28 -5.40
CA LEU A 510 13.71 0.28 -5.38
C LEU A 510 12.33 0.93 -5.27
N MET A 511 12.17 1.96 -4.44
CA MET A 511 10.92 2.71 -4.34
C MET A 511 10.56 3.38 -5.67
N LEU A 512 11.55 4.02 -6.29
CA LEU A 512 11.38 4.70 -7.57
C LEU A 512 11.03 3.71 -8.69
N LEU A 513 11.67 2.54 -8.74
CA LEU A 513 11.28 1.49 -9.68
C LEU A 513 9.84 1.04 -9.48
N ARG A 514 9.37 0.92 -8.24
CA ARG A 514 7.98 0.55 -7.92
C ARG A 514 6.98 1.60 -8.39
N TRP A 515 7.37 2.87 -8.33
CA TRP A 515 6.57 3.99 -8.84
C TRP A 515 6.76 4.28 -10.33
N GLY A 516 7.52 3.44 -11.06
CA GLY A 516 7.66 3.51 -12.51
C GLY A 516 8.70 4.52 -13.03
N PHE A 517 9.67 4.92 -12.20
CA PHE A 517 10.76 5.81 -12.62
C PHE A 517 11.79 5.09 -13.48
N GLY A 518 12.24 5.78 -14.54
CA GLY A 518 13.01 5.22 -15.64
C GLY A 518 14.52 5.04 -15.41
N TYR A 519 15.21 4.93 -16.54
CA TYR A 519 16.59 4.47 -16.67
C TYR A 519 17.63 5.38 -15.99
N GLU A 520 17.52 6.70 -16.17
CA GLU A 520 18.59 7.66 -15.85
C GLU A 520 18.73 7.87 -14.33
N THR A 521 17.63 8.14 -13.63
CA THR A 521 17.63 8.38 -12.18
C THR A 521 18.13 7.16 -11.40
N ASN A 522 17.69 5.95 -11.76
CA ASN A 522 18.09 4.72 -11.07
C ASN A 522 19.58 4.39 -11.30
N GLN A 523 20.10 4.62 -12.51
CA GLN A 523 21.53 4.44 -12.78
C GLN A 523 22.36 5.43 -11.94
N SER A 524 21.94 6.70 -11.91
CA SER A 524 22.55 7.78 -11.15
C SER A 524 22.59 7.53 -9.63
N LEU A 525 21.51 6.99 -9.04
CA LEU A 525 21.49 6.64 -7.62
C LEU A 525 22.44 5.49 -7.27
N TRP A 526 22.64 4.57 -8.21
CA TRP A 526 23.57 3.46 -8.00
C TRP A 526 25.03 3.90 -7.94
N GLU A 527 25.41 4.94 -8.68
CA GLU A 527 26.76 5.53 -8.56
C GLU A 527 26.98 6.16 -7.17
N LEU A 528 25.95 6.77 -6.57
CA LEU A 528 26.02 7.27 -5.19
C LEU A 528 26.26 6.15 -4.16
N CYS A 529 25.59 4.99 -4.30
CA CYS A 529 25.87 3.84 -3.44
C CYS A 529 27.34 3.41 -3.52
N LYS A 530 27.90 3.32 -4.74
CA LYS A 530 29.30 2.90 -4.91
C LYS A 530 30.28 3.88 -4.28
N SER A 531 30.03 5.19 -4.40
CA SER A 531 30.89 6.22 -3.81
C SER A 531 30.93 6.16 -2.29
N ILE A 532 29.80 5.84 -1.63
CA ILE A 532 29.77 5.63 -0.17
C ILE A 532 30.55 4.38 0.23
N GLU A 533 30.40 3.29 -0.52
CA GLU A 533 31.02 2.00 -0.21
C GLU A 533 32.55 1.99 -0.38
N LYS A 534 33.06 2.70 -1.38
CA LYS A 534 34.48 2.67 -1.76
C LYS A 534 35.30 3.83 -1.21
N ASP A 535 34.65 4.79 -0.55
CA ASP A 535 35.23 6.09 -0.20
C ASP A 535 35.86 6.81 -1.41
N ASP A 536 35.35 6.50 -2.61
CA ASP A 536 35.83 7.01 -3.90
C ASP A 536 34.95 8.19 -4.31
N MET A 537 35.38 9.38 -3.90
CA MET A 537 34.67 10.65 -4.06
C MET A 537 34.93 11.23 -5.46
N GLN A 538 34.25 10.71 -6.49
CA GLN A 538 34.14 11.39 -7.78
C GLN A 538 33.48 12.77 -7.61
N GLU A 539 33.84 13.76 -8.43
CA GLU A 539 33.43 15.16 -8.20
C GLU A 539 31.92 15.35 -8.01
N VAL A 540 31.06 14.80 -8.87
CA VAL A 540 29.59 15.03 -8.78
C VAL A 540 28.92 14.21 -7.67
N PRO A 541 29.11 12.87 -7.58
CA PRO A 541 28.62 12.08 -6.46
C PRO A 541 29.02 12.63 -5.09
N ALA A 542 30.28 13.05 -4.92
CA ALA A 542 30.78 13.62 -3.67
C ALA A 542 30.05 14.92 -3.30
N ARG A 543 29.81 15.80 -4.28
CA ARG A 543 29.07 17.06 -4.08
C ARG A 543 27.64 16.80 -3.64
N ILE A 544 26.95 15.83 -4.24
CA ILE A 544 25.58 15.43 -3.87
C ILE A 544 25.55 14.87 -2.46
N LEU A 545 26.46 13.94 -2.14
CA LEU A 545 26.56 13.33 -0.80
C LEU A 545 26.82 14.40 0.27
N ASN A 546 27.70 15.37 -0.03
CA ASN A 546 27.97 16.47 0.89
C ASN A 546 26.76 17.40 1.06
N ALA A 547 26.02 17.69 -0.02
CA ALA A 547 24.80 18.49 0.06
C ALA A 547 23.73 17.82 0.94
N HIS A 548 23.48 16.51 0.75
CA HIS A 548 22.62 15.74 1.66
C HIS A 548 23.14 15.78 3.10
N ASN A 549 24.45 15.60 3.28
CA ASN A 549 25.06 15.59 4.60
C ASN A 549 24.78 16.88 5.38
N ILE A 550 25.07 18.02 4.76
CA ILE A 550 24.83 19.34 5.35
C ILE A 550 23.33 19.54 5.62
N ALA A 551 22.47 19.29 4.62
CA ALA A 551 21.05 19.59 4.72
C ALA A 551 20.35 18.77 5.82
N PHE A 552 20.55 17.44 5.84
CA PHE A 552 19.95 16.58 6.85
C PHE A 552 20.54 16.83 8.24
N SER A 553 21.85 17.06 8.36
CA SER A 553 22.46 17.32 9.66
C SER A 553 21.99 18.66 10.26
N MET A 554 21.67 19.67 9.43
CA MET A 554 21.22 20.98 9.92
C MET A 554 19.70 21.10 10.13
N LEU A 555 18.88 20.38 9.35
CA LEU A 555 17.41 20.48 9.41
C LEU A 555 16.71 19.33 10.13
N ALA A 556 17.26 18.12 10.04
CA ALA A 556 16.59 16.91 10.50
C ALA A 556 17.28 16.25 11.71
N SER A 557 18.58 16.47 11.91
CA SER A 557 19.29 16.00 13.11
C SER A 557 18.94 16.84 14.35
N GLU A 558 19.11 16.23 15.52
CA GLU A 558 18.99 16.91 16.82
C GLU A 558 20.35 17.39 17.37
N THR A 559 21.44 17.05 16.68
CA THR A 559 22.81 17.42 17.06
C THR A 559 23.28 18.68 16.33
N ASP A 560 24.04 19.53 17.02
CA ASP A 560 24.69 20.67 16.37
C ASP A 560 25.73 20.21 15.34
N TYR A 561 25.54 20.59 14.08
CA TYR A 561 26.41 20.17 12.98
C TYR A 561 27.63 21.10 12.84
N VAL A 562 28.81 20.58 13.16
CA VAL A 562 30.10 21.33 13.12
C VAL A 562 30.75 21.30 11.72
N GLY A 563 30.27 20.46 10.80
CA GLY A 563 30.92 20.26 9.49
C GLY A 563 30.87 21.47 8.54
N LEU A 564 30.13 22.53 8.89
CA LEU A 564 30.12 23.80 8.14
C LEU A 564 31.48 24.50 8.16
N ASP A 565 32.30 24.30 9.20
CA ASP A 565 33.56 25.01 9.40
C ASP A 565 34.55 24.85 8.25
N SER A 566 34.45 23.74 7.53
CA SER A 566 35.24 23.40 6.35
C SER A 566 34.89 24.21 5.08
N LEU A 567 33.76 24.91 5.07
CA LEU A 567 33.31 25.72 3.93
C LEU A 567 33.84 27.16 3.99
N ALA A 568 33.85 27.84 2.85
CA ALA A 568 34.10 29.28 2.80
C ALA A 568 33.03 30.05 3.60
N ASP A 569 33.43 31.11 4.30
CA ASP A 569 32.52 31.88 5.18
C ASP A 569 31.33 32.48 4.41
N SER A 570 31.53 32.87 3.15
CA SER A 570 30.45 33.34 2.26
C SER A 570 29.38 32.26 2.00
N HIS A 571 29.77 30.98 1.92
CA HIS A 571 28.84 29.86 1.77
C HIS A 571 28.13 29.57 3.10
N LYS A 572 28.85 29.61 4.23
CA LYS A 572 28.25 29.42 5.57
C LYS A 572 27.12 30.41 5.80
N VAL A 573 27.37 31.71 5.57
CA VAL A 573 26.35 32.77 5.74
C VAL A 573 25.13 32.49 4.87
N LYS A 574 25.32 32.23 3.57
CA LYS A 574 24.20 31.93 2.66
C LYS A 574 23.42 30.67 3.05
N ILE A 575 24.09 29.61 3.52
CA ILE A 575 23.44 28.39 3.99
C ILE A 575 22.61 28.69 5.25
N CYS A 576 23.15 29.44 6.20
CA CYS A 576 22.42 29.83 7.42
C CYS A 576 21.21 30.72 7.10
N GLU A 577 21.37 31.73 6.23
CA GLU A 577 20.25 32.56 5.76
C GLU A 577 19.16 31.72 5.07
N ALA A 578 19.56 30.79 4.20
CA ALA A 578 18.61 29.89 3.57
C ALA A 578 17.94 28.97 4.60
N LEU A 579 18.68 28.44 5.57
CA LEU A 579 18.16 27.57 6.64
C LEU A 579 17.05 28.26 7.46
N GLU A 580 17.17 29.56 7.74
CA GLU A 580 16.15 30.31 8.46
C GLU A 580 14.78 30.32 7.76
N HIS A 581 14.75 30.21 6.42
CA HIS A 581 13.50 30.12 5.67
C HIS A 581 12.83 28.74 5.77
N TRP A 582 13.59 27.71 6.14
CA TRP A 582 13.13 26.33 6.28
C TRP A 582 12.78 25.96 7.73
N ARG A 583 13.34 26.68 8.71
CA ARG A 583 13.03 26.52 10.15
C ARG A 583 11.63 26.97 10.48
#